data_AF-A0A382ZW36-F1
#
_entry.id   AF-A0A382ZW36-F1
#
_cell.length_a   1.000
_cell.length_b   1.000
_cell.length_c   1.000
_cell.angle_alpha   90.00
_cell.angle_beta   90.00
_cell.angle_gamma   90.00
#
_symmetry.space_group_name_H-M   'P 1'
#
loop_
_entity.id
_entity.type
_entity.pdbx_description
1 polymer ?
#
loop_
_entity_poly.entity_id
_entity_poly.type
_entity_poly.pdbx_seq_one_letter_code
_entity_poly.pdbx_strand_id
1 'polypeptide(L)'
;MTAGYIELQDRSWIGLIGAERAEFLQGLLTNDVLALSCGTGCYSTYLTPQGRMVADMLVLAEQDRLLVDVHSSVKDGLRKRFDSLI
;
A
#
# COMPACT_ATOMS: atom_id res chain seq x y z
N MET A 1 -4.31 17.40 -29.13
CA MET A 1 -3.98 16.67 -27.90
C MET A 1 -5.03 15.60 -27.72
N THR A 2 -4.62 14.33 -27.71
CA THR A 2 -5.56 13.20 -27.59
C THR A 2 -5.40 12.63 -26.19
N ALA A 3 -6.51 12.46 -25.46
CA ALA A 3 -6.54 11.77 -24.18
C ALA A 3 -7.12 10.37 -24.36
N GLY A 4 -6.70 9.42 -23.53
CA GLY A 4 -7.22 8.06 -23.50
C GLY A 4 -7.78 7.74 -22.12
N TYR A 5 -8.76 6.85 -22.08
CA TYR A 5 -9.34 6.32 -20.85
C TYR A 5 -9.08 4.82 -20.79
N ILE A 6 -8.63 4.35 -19.64
CA ILE A 6 -8.43 2.93 -19.34
C ILE A 6 -9.01 2.69 -17.95
N GLU A 7 -9.78 1.63 -17.81
CA GLU A 7 -10.25 1.14 -16.53
C GLU A 7 -9.25 0.11 -15.99
N LEU A 8 -8.71 0.36 -14.80
CA LEU A 8 -7.74 -0.52 -14.14
C LEU A 8 -8.48 -1.56 -13.26
N GLN A 9 -9.22 -2.47 -13.89
CA GLN A 9 -10.06 -3.47 -13.20
C GLN A 9 -9.26 -4.46 -12.35
N ASP A 10 -7.96 -4.58 -12.60
CA ASP A 10 -7.04 -5.44 -11.88
C ASP A 10 -6.45 -4.78 -10.64
N ARG A 11 -6.76 -3.52 -10.34
CA ARG A 11 -6.32 -2.82 -9.12
C ARG A 11 -7.33 -2.95 -7.99
N SER A 12 -6.81 -2.96 -6.77
CA SER A 12 -7.58 -3.12 -5.53
C SER A 12 -6.93 -2.35 -4.39
N TRP A 13 -7.73 -1.88 -3.45
CA TRP A 13 -7.25 -1.06 -2.33
C TRP A 13 -7.38 -1.78 -0.98
N ILE A 14 -6.42 -1.51 -0.09
CA ILE A 14 -6.46 -1.84 1.34
C ILE A 14 -6.31 -0.53 2.11
N GLY A 15 -7.31 -0.20 2.93
CA GLY A 15 -7.30 1.01 3.75
C GLY A 15 -6.78 0.72 5.16
N LEU A 16 -5.82 1.52 5.64
CA LEU A 16 -5.33 1.48 7.00
C LEU A 16 -5.73 2.74 7.76
N ILE A 17 -6.39 2.55 8.89
CA ILE A 17 -6.87 3.61 9.79
C ILE A 17 -6.21 3.48 11.16
N GLY A 18 -6.39 4.49 12.01
CA GLY A 18 -5.79 4.53 13.36
C GLY A 18 -4.54 5.41 13.41
N ALA A 19 -4.14 5.78 14.63
CA ALA A 19 -3.04 6.73 14.85
C ALA A 19 -1.68 6.17 14.40
N GLU A 20 -1.46 4.86 14.58
CA GLU A 20 -0.17 4.18 14.33
C GLU A 20 -0.05 3.58 12.91
N ARG A 21 -0.93 3.98 11.99
CA ARG A 21 -1.03 3.38 10.64
C ARG A 21 0.24 3.53 9.80
N ALA A 22 0.97 4.64 9.97
CA ALA A 22 2.20 4.90 9.22
C ALA A 22 3.38 4.13 9.84
N GLU A 23 3.48 4.11 11.16
CA GLU A 23 4.47 3.33 11.90
C GLU A 23 4.34 1.83 11.60
N PHE A 24 3.10 1.32 11.56
CA PHE A 24 2.83 -0.08 11.20
C PHE A 24 3.40 -0.43 9.82
N LEU A 25 3.18 0.41 8.79
CA LEU A 25 3.67 0.14 7.44
C LEU A 25 5.18 0.40 7.29
N GLN A 26 5.76 1.35 8.02
CA GLN A 26 7.18 1.69 7.94
C GLN A 26 8.09 0.46 8.18
N GLY A 27 7.72 -0.40 9.12
CA GLY A 27 8.48 -1.62 9.44
C GLY A 27 8.28 -2.77 8.46
N LEU A 28 7.29 -2.67 7.55
CA LEU A 28 6.90 -3.75 6.64
C LEU A 28 7.26 -3.46 5.18
N LEU A 29 7.39 -2.19 4.82
CA LEU A 29 7.52 -1.74 3.46
C LEU A 29 8.93 -1.19 3.17
N THR A 30 9.34 -1.21 1.91
CA THR A 30 10.71 -0.84 1.49
C THR A 30 10.96 0.66 1.36
N ASN A 31 9.95 1.50 1.47
CA ASN A 31 10.04 2.95 1.27
C ASN A 31 9.55 3.70 2.50
N ASP A 32 9.95 4.96 2.62
CA ASP A 32 9.64 5.80 3.78
C ASP A 32 8.18 6.26 3.74
N VAL A 33 7.34 5.60 4.53
CA VAL A 33 5.90 5.89 4.70
C VAL A 33 5.70 7.01 5.71
N LEU A 34 6.58 7.16 6.70
CA LEU A 34 6.51 8.22 7.71
C LEU A 34 6.73 9.62 7.10
N ALA A 35 7.47 9.70 5.99
CA ALA A 35 7.65 10.95 5.24
C ALA A 35 6.42 11.39 4.43
N LEU A 36 5.39 10.56 4.31
CA LEU A 36 4.21 10.90 3.53
C LEU A 36 3.36 11.97 4.25
N SER A 37 2.95 12.96 3.48
CA SER A 37 1.95 13.96 3.89
C SER A 37 0.65 13.76 3.10
N CYS A 38 -0.47 14.25 3.61
CA CYS A 38 -1.77 14.14 2.94
C CYS A 38 -1.69 14.66 1.49
N GLY A 39 -2.20 13.88 0.53
CA GLY A 39 -2.15 14.19 -0.90
C GLY A 39 -0.86 13.71 -1.61
N THR A 40 0.07 13.11 -0.87
CA THR A 40 1.28 12.50 -1.43
C THR A 40 1.18 10.98 -1.42
N GLY A 41 2.11 10.33 -2.12
CA GLY A 41 2.25 8.90 -2.07
C GLY A 41 3.63 8.45 -2.49
N CYS A 42 3.94 7.19 -2.23
CA CYS A 42 5.18 6.56 -2.66
C CYS A 42 4.92 5.17 -3.22
N TYR A 43 5.77 4.75 -4.15
CA TYR A 43 5.83 3.35 -4.56
C TYR A 43 6.63 2.56 -3.54
N SER A 44 6.14 1.39 -3.18
CA SER A 44 6.78 0.54 -2.18
C SER A 44 6.53 -0.93 -2.46
N THR A 45 7.25 -1.79 -1.75
CA THR A 45 7.12 -3.25 -1.87
C THR A 45 7.02 -3.90 -0.50
N TYR A 46 6.28 -5.01 -0.44
CA TYR A 46 6.24 -5.92 0.69
C TYR A 46 7.07 -7.16 0.35
N LEU A 47 8.03 -7.48 1.22
CA LEU A 47 9.01 -8.53 0.98
C LEU A 47 8.88 -9.66 1.99
N THR A 48 9.39 -10.83 1.62
CA THR A 48 9.73 -11.87 2.62
C THR A 48 10.94 -11.43 3.44
N PRO A 49 11.21 -12.05 4.61
CA PRO A 49 12.42 -11.78 5.39
C PRO A 49 13.73 -12.02 4.61
N GLN A 50 13.70 -12.82 3.56
CA GLN A 50 14.83 -13.09 2.66
C GLN A 50 14.95 -12.07 1.52
N GLY A 51 14.14 -11.00 1.53
CA GLY A 51 14.16 -9.94 0.52
C GLY A 51 13.47 -10.30 -0.80
N ARG A 52 12.67 -11.38 -0.86
CA ARG A 52 11.91 -11.72 -2.07
C ARG A 52 10.64 -10.91 -2.14
N MET A 53 10.33 -10.35 -3.30
CA MET A 53 9.11 -9.56 -3.50
C MET A 53 7.86 -10.44 -3.41
N VAL A 54 6.94 -10.05 -2.53
CA VAL A 54 5.61 -10.66 -2.40
C VAL A 54 4.59 -9.83 -3.17
N ALA A 55 4.67 -8.51 -3.05
CA ALA A 55 3.81 -7.56 -3.75
C ALA A 55 4.48 -6.18 -3.86
N ASP A 56 4.11 -5.44 -4.88
CA ASP A 56 4.34 -4.01 -5.01
C ASP A 56 3.05 -3.22 -4.82
N MET A 57 3.18 -1.94 -4.48
CA MET A 57 2.05 -1.07 -4.21
C MET A 57 2.37 0.40 -4.37
N LEU A 58 1.32 1.19 -4.55
CA LEU A 58 1.34 2.62 -4.23
C LEU A 58 0.73 2.82 -2.85
N VAL A 59 1.45 3.50 -1.96
CA VAL A 59 0.93 3.96 -0.68
C VAL A 59 0.54 5.42 -0.84
N LEU A 60 -0.74 5.71 -0.68
CA LEU A 60 -1.31 7.04 -0.83
C LEU A 60 -1.75 7.54 0.55
N ALA A 61 -1.29 8.73 0.92
CA ALA A 61 -1.65 9.35 2.19
C ALA A 61 -2.88 10.25 2.03
N GLU A 62 -3.93 9.92 2.78
CA GLU A 62 -5.12 10.75 2.93
C GLU A 62 -5.19 11.28 4.38
N GLN A 63 -6.16 12.15 4.64
CA GLN A 63 -6.26 12.88 5.90
C GLN A 63 -6.41 11.95 7.13
N ASP A 64 -7.22 10.90 7.00
CA ASP A 64 -7.60 9.99 8.09
C ASP A 64 -7.14 8.54 7.89
N ARG A 65 -6.52 8.23 6.74
CA ARG A 65 -6.11 6.87 6.37
C ARG A 65 -4.91 6.84 5.43
N LEU A 66 -4.30 5.66 5.32
CA LEU A 66 -3.40 5.31 4.21
C LEU A 66 -4.14 4.34 3.29
N LEU A 67 -4.07 4.57 1.98
CA LEU A 67 -4.56 3.64 0.97
C LEU A 67 -3.38 2.92 0.32
N VAL A 68 -3.43 1.59 0.36
CA VAL A 68 -2.47 0.72 -0.32
C VAL A 68 -3.13 0.17 -1.58
N ASP A 69 -2.71 0.69 -2.73
CA ASP A 69 -3.18 0.27 -4.05
C ASP A 69 -2.27 -0.85 -4.58
N VAL A 70 -2.87 -2.01 -4.85
CA VAL A 70 -2.20 -3.26 -5.22
C VAL A 70 -2.91 -3.92 -6.40
N HIS A 71 -2.24 -4.86 -7.05
CA HIS A 71 -2.93 -5.77 -7.96
C HIS A 71 -3.90 -6.68 -7.17
N SER A 72 -5.07 -6.97 -7.75
CA SER A 72 -6.17 -7.66 -7.07
C SER A 72 -5.81 -9.10 -6.67
N SER A 73 -4.90 -9.74 -7.40
CA SER A 73 -4.42 -11.10 -7.09
C SER A 73 -3.72 -11.22 -5.73
N VAL A 74 -3.16 -10.13 -5.19
CA VAL A 74 -2.42 -10.15 -3.90
C VAL A 74 -3.23 -9.55 -2.74
N LYS A 75 -4.35 -8.87 -3.02
CA LYS A 75 -5.14 -8.13 -2.03
C LYS A 75 -5.50 -8.98 -0.81
N ASP A 76 -6.15 -10.13 -1.02
CA ASP A 76 -6.63 -10.96 0.09
C ASP A 76 -5.50 -11.60 0.89
N GLY A 77 -4.40 -11.93 0.22
CA GLY A 77 -3.19 -12.45 0.85
C GLY A 77 -2.53 -11.40 1.75
N LEU A 78 -2.36 -10.18 1.23
CA LEU A 78 -1.81 -9.05 1.99
C LEU A 78 -2.73 -8.65 3.15
N ARG A 79 -4.04 -8.56 2.93
CA ARG A 79 -4.99 -8.23 3.98
C ARG A 79 -4.89 -9.21 5.15
N LYS A 80 -4.97 -10.52 4.87
CA LYS A 80 -4.80 -11.56 5.90
C LYS A 80 -3.44 -11.46 6.59
N ARG A 81 -2.39 -11.13 5.84
CA ARG A 81 -1.06 -10.98 6.40
C ARG A 81 -0.97 -9.78 7.34
N PHE A 82 -1.48 -8.61 6.94
CA PHE A 82 -1.53 -7.42 7.79
C PHE A 82 -2.37 -7.69 9.04
N ASP A 83 -3.54 -8.30 8.91
CA ASP A 83 -4.41 -8.69 10.04
C ASP A 83 -3.71 -9.62 11.04
N SER A 84 -2.76 -10.47 10.58
CA SER A 84 -1.99 -11.37 11.46
C SER A 84 -0.84 -10.72 12.23
N LEU A 85 -0.54 -9.44 11.95
CA LEU A 85 0.58 -8.68 12.50
C LEU A 85 0.15 -7.61 13.51
N ILE A 86 -1.16 -7.49 13.74
CA ILE A 86 -1.80 -6.60 14.71
C ILE A 86 -2.23 -7.44 15.92
#